data_AF-A0A7Z9XPG4-F1
#
_entry.id   AF-A0A7Z9XPG4-F1
#
_cell.length_a   1.000
_cell.length_b   1.000
_cell.length_c   1.000
_cell.angle_alpha   90.00
_cell.angle_beta   90.00
_cell.angle_gamma   90.00
#
_symmetry.space_group_name_H-M   'P 1'
#
loop_
_entity.id
_entity.type
_entity.pdbx_description
1 polymer ?
#
loop_
_entity_poly.entity_id
_entity_poly.type
_entity_poly.pdbx_seq_one_letter_code
_entity_poly.pdbx_strand_id
1 'polypeptide(L)'
;MSRYVFPLFWGSLMLSSSAFGADPLSMGLDSLGIRFSDGTVQTTAALPPLPANMAWVAHNGGHYTSPVDAMNQLRDWCHADSILAPDYSRCTLLIAPGVYELGSNQLVMQAGVNIVGMGVKTTVISGEVDDPAQGVGSALIRGAQRTALRDLTVVNTGTFVASAGIYNMEPAFIIERVEVIVDGKASFNTGIINEGAESNYTDIRVSVVGLANASCNGIENKGMGSIEINRARVSVSGCTDNTAIANSYAVNLRLVDVTASAIAIGTQKASGVWSSGSGLTIQDSRLEGRTYSLGIGSTSAKIINTQLDGPVGADSAGLQCWGTYDNNLAIKPC
;
A
#
# COMPACT_ATOMS: atom_id res chain seq x y z
N MET A 1 30.85 15.11 -23.51
CA MET A 1 31.14 15.94 -22.32
C MET A 1 30.68 17.36 -22.60
N SER A 2 29.45 17.70 -22.22
CA SER A 2 28.86 19.03 -22.42
C SER A 2 28.55 19.62 -21.05
N ARG A 3 29.15 20.77 -20.73
CA ARG A 3 29.00 21.47 -19.44
C ARG A 3 27.86 22.47 -19.57
N TYR A 4 26.78 22.25 -18.81
CA TYR A 4 25.75 23.25 -18.59
C TYR A 4 26.18 24.21 -17.48
N VAL A 5 26.20 25.50 -17.79
CA VAL A 5 26.45 26.60 -16.85
C VAL A 5 25.10 27.23 -16.52
N PHE A 6 24.71 27.20 -15.24
CA PHE A 6 23.56 27.92 -14.70
C PHE A 6 24.03 29.27 -14.11
N PRO A 7 23.36 30.40 -14.38
CA PRO A 7 23.57 31.63 -13.63
C PRO A 7 22.66 31.66 -12.39
N LEU A 8 23.28 31.82 -11.23
CA LEU A 8 22.63 32.20 -9.97
C LEU A 8 22.36 33.71 -10.00
N PHE A 9 21.09 34.10 -9.99
CA PHE A 9 20.67 35.48 -9.67
C PHE A 9 20.13 35.50 -8.24
N TRP A 10 20.87 36.13 -7.33
CA TRP A 10 20.39 36.53 -6.01
C TRP A 10 19.87 37.96 -6.09
N GLY A 11 18.55 38.12 -6.01
CA GLY A 11 17.90 39.42 -5.82
C GLY A 11 17.40 39.54 -4.39
N SER A 12 18.14 40.29 -3.57
CA SER A 12 17.73 40.65 -2.21
C SER A 12 16.68 41.75 -2.27
N LEU A 13 15.41 41.40 -2.03
CA LEU A 13 14.32 42.37 -1.83
C LEU A 13 14.28 42.75 -0.34
N MET A 14 14.82 43.92 0.01
CA MET A 14 14.60 44.52 1.33
C MET A 14 13.22 45.18 1.35
N LEU A 15 12.31 44.63 2.15
CA LEU A 15 11.07 45.30 2.55
C LEU A 15 11.29 45.99 3.90
N SER A 16 11.23 47.32 3.91
CA SER A 16 11.21 48.13 5.12
C SER A 16 9.81 48.12 5.72
N SER A 17 9.63 47.50 6.89
CA SER A 17 8.42 47.63 7.70
C SER A 17 8.58 48.77 8.70
N SER A 18 7.78 49.82 8.55
CA SER A 18 7.63 50.86 9.56
C SER A 18 6.18 50.94 9.99
N ALA A 19 6.00 51.06 11.31
CA ALA A 19 4.80 51.50 12.04
C ALA A 19 3.58 50.56 12.08
N PHE A 20 3.54 49.70 13.09
CA PHE A 20 2.29 49.37 13.81
C PHE A 20 2.49 49.68 15.29
N GLY A 21 1.60 50.51 15.83
CA GLY A 21 1.59 50.93 17.22
C GLY A 21 0.93 49.91 18.14
N ALA A 22 1.42 49.87 19.38
CA ALA A 22 0.82 49.32 20.60
C ALA A 22 -0.07 48.07 20.43
N ASP A 23 0.58 46.92 20.48
CA ASP A 23 -0.01 45.59 20.45
C ASP A 23 -0.51 45.19 21.87
N PRO A 24 -1.82 45.03 22.15
CA PRO A 24 -2.31 44.62 23.47
C PRO A 24 -2.26 43.11 23.71
N LEU A 25 -1.66 42.30 22.83
CA LEU A 25 -1.65 40.85 22.97
C LEU A 25 -0.24 40.27 22.79
N SER A 26 0.63 40.60 23.74
CA SER A 26 1.87 39.85 23.97
C SER A 26 1.53 38.45 24.51
N MET A 27 1.21 37.52 23.61
CA MET A 27 1.26 36.08 23.92
C MET A 27 2.73 35.67 23.95
N GLY A 28 3.37 35.86 25.11
CA GLY A 28 4.71 35.34 25.36
C GLY A 28 4.67 33.82 25.40
N LEU A 29 5.24 33.17 24.39
CA LEU A 29 5.57 31.74 24.46
C LEU A 29 6.81 31.61 25.36
N ASP A 30 6.61 31.45 26.67
CA ASP A 30 7.66 30.95 27.55
C ASP A 30 7.73 29.41 27.44
N SER A 31 8.84 28.80 27.85
CA SER A 31 9.01 27.33 27.82
C SER A 31 8.07 26.59 28.78
N LEU A 32 7.07 27.27 29.36
CA LEU A 32 6.09 26.75 30.30
C LEU A 32 4.67 26.66 29.71
N GLY A 33 4.43 27.12 28.48
CA GLY A 33 3.14 26.96 27.79
C GLY A 33 2.48 28.28 27.39
N ILE A 34 1.20 28.22 27.01
CA ILE A 34 0.43 29.44 26.70
C ILE A 34 -0.07 30.04 28.00
N ARG A 35 0.45 31.20 28.40
CA ARG A 35 -0.10 32.01 29.50
C ARG A 35 -1.26 32.86 29.00
N PHE A 36 -2.40 32.74 29.66
CA PHE A 36 -3.54 33.63 29.47
C PHE A 36 -3.43 34.86 30.38
N SER A 37 -4.14 35.94 30.02
CA SER A 37 -4.13 37.21 30.75
C SER A 37 -4.68 37.12 32.18
N ASP A 38 -5.37 36.04 32.52
CA ASP A 38 -5.85 35.73 33.87
C ASP A 38 -4.79 35.05 34.76
N GLY A 39 -3.57 34.86 34.24
CA GLY A 39 -2.46 34.22 34.95
C GLY A 39 -2.48 32.70 34.89
N THR A 40 -3.48 32.08 34.25
CA THR A 40 -3.49 30.64 34.01
C THR A 40 -2.48 30.27 32.92
N VAL A 41 -1.79 29.15 33.13
CA VAL A 41 -0.82 28.59 32.17
C VAL A 41 -1.44 27.32 31.62
N GLN A 42 -1.76 27.29 30.33
CA GLN A 42 -2.06 26.04 29.64
C GLN A 42 -0.74 25.41 29.23
N THR A 43 -0.21 24.59 30.13
CA THR A 43 1.05 23.84 29.95
C THR A 43 0.86 22.72 28.91
N THR A 44 -0.35 22.19 28.80
CA THR A 44 -0.84 21.37 27.69
C THR A 44 -2.33 21.65 27.54
N ALA A 45 -2.79 21.93 26.31
CA ALA A 45 -4.20 21.68 26.02
C ALA A 45 -4.37 20.18 26.17
N ALA A 46 -4.93 19.72 27.29
CA ALA A 46 -5.30 18.32 27.45
C ALA A 46 -6.18 17.99 26.26
N LEU A 47 -5.63 17.25 25.29
CA LEU A 47 -6.41 16.78 24.17
C LEU A 47 -7.62 16.04 24.76
N PRO A 48 -8.83 16.25 24.20
CA PRO A 48 -9.97 15.48 24.65
C PRO A 48 -9.59 13.99 24.63
N PRO A 49 -9.97 13.21 25.66
CA PRO A 49 -9.59 11.81 25.73
C PRO A 49 -10.04 11.12 24.44
N LEU A 50 -9.14 10.33 23.87
CA LEU A 50 -9.46 9.56 22.66
C LEU A 50 -10.67 8.64 22.94
N PRO A 51 -11.52 8.38 21.94
CA PRO A 51 -12.62 7.43 22.10
C PRO A 51 -12.11 6.08 22.63
N ALA A 52 -12.90 5.40 23.46
CA ALA A 52 -12.50 4.19 24.20
C ALA A 52 -12.12 2.97 23.34
N ASN A 53 -12.23 3.05 22.01
CA ASN A 53 -11.83 2.00 21.07
C ASN A 53 -10.73 2.50 20.10
N MET A 54 -9.87 3.39 20.59
CA MET A 54 -8.84 4.02 19.76
C MET A 54 -7.52 4.08 20.52
N ALA A 55 -6.46 3.63 19.86
CA ALA A 55 -5.09 3.83 20.32
C ALA A 55 -4.34 4.78 19.41
N TRP A 56 -3.42 5.53 20.00
CA TRP A 56 -2.55 6.48 19.31
C TRP A 56 -1.10 6.02 19.43
N VAL A 57 -0.46 5.76 18.29
CA VAL A 57 0.95 5.40 18.21
C VAL A 57 1.75 6.61 17.75
N ALA A 58 2.65 7.09 18.58
CA ALA A 58 3.54 8.19 18.25
C ALA A 58 4.88 8.04 18.96
N HIS A 59 5.96 8.46 18.31
CA HIS A 59 7.29 8.50 18.93
C HIS A 59 7.30 9.30 20.25
N ASN A 60 6.50 10.37 20.33
CA ASN A 60 6.33 11.19 21.52
C ASN A 60 4.84 11.46 21.77
N GLY A 61 4.39 11.34 23.02
CA GLY A 61 3.00 11.63 23.42
C GLY A 61 1.96 10.60 22.92
N GLY A 62 2.41 9.47 22.38
CA GLY A 62 1.59 8.30 22.06
C GLY A 62 1.08 7.58 23.30
N HIS A 63 -0.04 6.85 23.19
CA HIS A 63 -0.32 5.74 24.11
C HIS A 63 0.75 4.65 23.97
N TYR A 64 1.24 4.48 22.74
CA TYR A 64 2.29 3.54 22.37
C TYR A 64 3.34 4.23 21.51
N THR A 65 4.58 3.73 21.57
CA THR A 65 5.67 4.15 20.67
C THR A 65 5.86 3.19 19.49
N SER A 66 5.32 1.97 19.57
CA SER A 66 5.41 0.93 18.55
C SER A 66 4.01 0.42 18.14
N PRO A 67 3.72 0.28 16.84
CA PRO A 67 2.47 -0.34 16.37
C PRO A 67 2.33 -1.79 16.82
N VAL A 68 3.45 -2.51 16.96
CA VAL A 68 3.46 -3.92 17.40
C VAL A 68 3.05 -4.02 18.86
N ASP A 69 3.59 -3.16 19.72
CA ASP A 69 3.24 -3.14 21.14
C ASP A 69 1.76 -2.80 21.35
N ALA A 70 1.26 -1.80 20.61
CA ALA A 70 -0.15 -1.44 20.63
C ALA A 70 -1.04 -2.63 20.25
N MET A 71 -0.67 -3.39 19.22
CA MET A 71 -1.44 -4.54 18.77
C MET A 71 -1.36 -5.72 19.76
N ASN A 72 -0.22 -5.93 20.40
CA ASN A 72 -0.04 -6.94 21.45
C ASN A 72 -0.83 -6.60 22.73
N GLN A 73 -1.06 -5.31 22.99
CA GLN A 73 -1.81 -4.80 24.14
C GLN A 73 -3.24 -4.41 23.77
N LEU A 74 -3.84 -5.10 22.78
CA LEU A 74 -5.19 -4.79 22.28
C LEU A 74 -6.24 -4.64 23.39
N ARG A 75 -6.18 -5.46 24.45
CA ARG A 75 -7.15 -5.44 25.56
C ARG A 75 -7.16 -4.14 26.36
N ASP A 76 -6.09 -3.35 26.29
CA ASP A 76 -5.95 -2.12 27.07
C ASP A 76 -6.70 -0.94 26.43
N TRP A 77 -6.97 -1.01 25.12
CA TRP A 77 -7.58 0.09 24.35
C TRP A 77 -8.71 -0.34 23.41
N CYS A 78 -8.96 -1.64 23.28
CA CYS A 78 -10.04 -2.22 22.49
C CYS A 78 -10.83 -3.21 23.37
N HIS A 79 -11.96 -2.75 23.91
CA HIS A 79 -12.73 -3.51 24.89
C HIS A 79 -13.27 -4.84 24.33
N ALA A 80 -13.25 -5.91 25.12
CA ALA A 80 -13.62 -7.27 24.68
C ALA A 80 -15.03 -7.40 24.08
N ASP A 81 -16.00 -6.61 24.56
CA ASP A 81 -17.37 -6.58 24.03
C ASP A 81 -17.44 -6.10 22.57
N SER A 82 -16.36 -5.50 22.08
CA SER A 82 -16.21 -5.04 20.69
C SER A 82 -15.67 -6.10 19.73
N ILE A 83 -15.02 -7.16 20.24
CA ILE A 83 -14.33 -8.20 19.44
C ILE A 83 -15.31 -9.29 18.94
N LEU A 84 -16.41 -9.53 19.66
CA LEU A 84 -17.39 -10.59 19.34
C LEU A 84 -18.65 -10.07 18.63
N ALA A 85 -18.75 -8.77 18.37
CA ALA A 85 -19.93 -8.18 17.77
C ALA A 85 -19.95 -8.36 16.24
N PRO A 86 -21.12 -8.66 15.62
CA PRO A 86 -21.25 -8.96 14.19
C PRO A 86 -21.04 -7.76 13.25
N ASP A 87 -21.00 -6.53 13.79
CA ASP A 87 -20.92 -5.28 13.03
C ASP A 87 -19.47 -4.74 13.02
N TYR A 88 -18.97 -4.49 11.80
CA TYR A 88 -17.57 -4.26 11.40
C TYR A 88 -16.75 -3.25 12.24
N SER A 89 -15.44 -3.47 12.19
CA SER A 89 -14.32 -2.79 12.84
C SER A 89 -14.60 -1.63 13.80
N ARG A 90 -14.60 -1.96 15.10
CA ARG A 90 -14.86 -1.02 16.20
C ARG A 90 -13.60 -0.34 16.72
N CYS A 91 -12.45 -0.96 16.54
CA CYS A 91 -11.20 -0.49 17.10
C CYS A 91 -10.30 0.08 16.01
N THR A 92 -9.74 1.26 16.27
CA THR A 92 -8.85 1.95 15.33
C THR A 92 -7.51 2.23 15.99
N LEU A 93 -6.45 1.71 15.40
CA LEU A 93 -5.09 2.11 15.71
C LEU A 93 -4.70 3.28 14.80
N LEU A 94 -4.62 4.46 15.38
CA LEU A 94 -4.10 5.64 14.69
C LEU A 94 -2.58 5.70 14.86
N ILE A 95 -1.86 5.91 13.76
CA ILE A 95 -0.41 6.02 13.76
C ILE A 95 -0.02 7.43 13.29
N ALA A 96 0.70 8.15 14.14
CA ALA A 96 1.16 9.51 13.87
C ALA A 96 2.15 9.55 12.69
N PRO A 97 2.53 10.76 12.23
CA PRO A 97 3.63 10.92 11.30
C PRO A 97 4.94 10.38 11.88
N GLY A 98 5.73 9.70 11.05
CA GLY A 98 7.00 9.13 11.44
C GLY A 98 7.32 7.83 10.71
N VAL A 99 8.56 7.36 10.89
CA VAL A 99 9.01 6.03 10.47
C VAL A 99 8.99 5.12 11.69
N TYR A 100 8.30 3.99 11.59
CA TYR A 100 8.16 2.97 12.62
C TYR A 100 8.84 1.70 12.14
N GLU A 101 10.09 1.55 12.56
CA GLU A 101 10.95 0.43 12.19
C GLU A 101 10.65 -0.79 13.05
N LEU A 102 10.33 -1.91 12.40
CA LEU A 102 9.98 -3.18 13.06
C LEU A 102 11.15 -4.17 13.05
N GLY A 103 12.21 -3.91 12.29
CA GLY A 103 13.29 -4.86 12.07
C GLY A 103 12.75 -6.15 11.44
N SER A 104 13.08 -7.30 12.03
CA SER A 104 12.56 -8.61 11.63
C SER A 104 11.20 -8.96 12.24
N ASN A 105 10.56 -8.06 12.99
CA ASN A 105 9.23 -8.30 13.56
C ASN A 105 8.12 -8.01 12.54
N GLN A 106 7.02 -8.74 12.66
CA GLN A 106 5.81 -8.50 11.89
C GLN A 106 4.79 -7.67 12.68
N LEU A 107 4.02 -6.85 11.97
CA LEU A 107 2.78 -6.28 12.49
C LEU A 107 1.60 -7.19 12.15
N VAL A 108 1.13 -7.94 13.14
CA VAL A 108 0.01 -8.87 12.99
C VAL A 108 -1.29 -8.19 13.38
N MET A 109 -2.11 -7.82 12.40
CA MET A 109 -3.43 -7.23 12.64
C MET A 109 -4.34 -8.21 13.39
N GLN A 110 -5.24 -7.65 14.19
CA GLN A 110 -6.27 -8.41 14.91
C GLN A 110 -7.61 -8.23 14.20
N ALA A 111 -8.45 -9.26 14.25
CA ALA A 111 -9.77 -9.24 13.62
C ALA A 111 -10.57 -8.00 14.05
N GLY A 112 -11.14 -7.27 13.08
CA GLY A 112 -11.94 -6.07 13.36
C GLY A 112 -11.14 -4.83 13.81
N VAL A 113 -9.80 -4.85 13.74
CA VAL A 113 -8.98 -3.66 14.02
C VAL A 113 -8.58 -2.97 12.72
N ASN A 114 -8.90 -1.68 12.61
CA ASN A 114 -8.41 -0.83 11.52
C ASN A 114 -7.08 -0.20 11.93
N ILE A 115 -6.16 -0.06 10.98
CA ILE A 115 -4.93 0.71 11.13
C ILE A 115 -4.99 1.89 10.16
N VAL A 116 -4.80 3.10 10.68
CA VAL A 116 -4.88 4.33 9.90
C VAL A 116 -3.65 5.19 10.22
N GLY A 117 -2.84 5.46 9.20
CA GLY A 117 -1.78 6.45 9.29
C GLY A 117 -2.28 7.88 9.06
N MET A 118 -1.38 8.85 9.15
CA MET A 118 -1.67 10.27 8.91
C MET A 118 -1.36 10.70 7.47
N GLY A 119 -1.09 9.74 6.58
CA GLY A 119 -0.88 9.97 5.16
C GLY A 119 0.23 9.10 4.57
N VAL A 120 0.07 8.76 3.28
CA VAL A 120 1.12 8.12 2.47
C VAL A 120 2.40 8.96 2.52
N LYS A 121 3.55 8.30 2.73
CA LYS A 121 4.89 8.88 2.96
C LYS A 121 5.06 9.71 4.23
N THR A 122 3.97 9.97 4.95
CA THR A 122 3.99 10.70 6.23
C THR A 122 4.06 9.73 7.40
N THR A 123 3.28 8.64 7.33
CA THR A 123 3.37 7.50 8.25
C THR A 123 3.96 6.32 7.49
N VAL A 124 5.12 5.84 7.93
CA VAL A 124 5.85 4.74 7.29
C VAL A 124 6.05 3.62 8.29
N ILE A 125 5.64 2.40 7.93
CA ILE A 125 5.98 1.17 8.66
C ILE A 125 7.06 0.47 7.83
N SER A 126 8.24 0.29 8.42
CA SER A 126 9.39 -0.32 7.74
C SER A 126 9.92 -1.55 8.48
N GLY A 127 10.55 -2.45 7.74
CA GLY A 127 11.16 -3.65 8.30
C GLY A 127 11.94 -4.46 7.26
N GLU A 128 12.54 -5.54 7.75
CA GLU A 128 13.33 -6.51 6.99
C GLU A 128 12.83 -7.94 7.22
N VAL A 129 11.50 -8.10 7.24
CA VAL A 129 10.86 -9.40 7.45
C VAL A 129 11.09 -10.28 6.21
N ASP A 130 11.58 -11.49 6.46
CA ASP A 130 11.75 -12.52 5.43
C ASP A 130 11.49 -13.94 5.97
N ASP A 131 11.29 -14.89 5.06
CA ASP A 131 10.96 -16.29 5.40
C ASP A 131 11.70 -17.27 4.47
N PRO A 132 12.11 -18.48 4.95
CA PRO A 132 12.66 -19.55 4.11
C PRO A 132 11.73 -20.03 2.99
N ALA A 133 10.44 -19.73 3.07
CA ALA A 133 9.42 -20.11 2.10
C ALA A 133 8.52 -18.91 1.76
N GLN A 134 7.88 -18.95 0.59
CA GLN A 134 6.78 -18.03 0.33
C GLN A 134 5.62 -18.33 1.27
N GLY A 135 5.17 -17.36 2.07
CA GLY A 135 4.03 -17.55 2.94
C GLY A 135 3.86 -16.45 3.98
N VAL A 136 3.09 -16.75 5.02
CA VAL A 136 2.71 -15.80 6.07
C VAL A 136 3.90 -15.18 6.81
N GLY A 137 5.00 -15.91 6.97
CA GLY A 137 6.19 -15.40 7.66
C GLY A 137 6.99 -14.38 6.83
N SER A 138 6.74 -14.28 5.51
CA SER A 138 7.50 -13.38 4.63
C SER A 138 7.03 -11.91 4.67
N ALA A 139 5.89 -11.62 5.30
CA ALA A 139 5.25 -10.31 5.19
C ALA A 139 5.47 -9.39 6.39
N LEU A 140 5.76 -8.12 6.14
CA LEU A 140 5.88 -7.11 7.19
C LEU A 140 4.55 -6.86 7.93
N ILE A 141 3.45 -6.81 7.18
CA ILE A 141 2.10 -6.71 7.74
C ILE A 141 1.31 -7.96 7.41
N ARG A 142 0.74 -8.58 8.44
CA ARG A 142 -0.22 -9.68 8.31
C ARG A 142 -1.63 -9.16 8.58
N GLY A 143 -2.47 -9.18 7.55
CA GLY A 143 -3.89 -8.84 7.64
C GLY A 143 -4.69 -9.84 8.46
N ALA A 144 -5.89 -9.42 8.88
CA ALA A 144 -6.85 -10.26 9.58
C ALA A 144 -8.28 -10.02 9.06
N GLN A 145 -9.22 -10.86 9.49
CA GLN A 145 -10.60 -10.76 9.02
C GLN A 145 -11.22 -9.40 9.36
N ARG A 146 -11.94 -8.82 8.39
CA ARG A 146 -12.70 -7.57 8.59
C ARG A 146 -11.83 -6.41 9.09
N THR A 147 -10.62 -6.30 8.57
CA THR A 147 -9.70 -5.21 8.91
C THR A 147 -9.49 -4.25 7.75
N ALA A 148 -9.07 -3.04 8.05
CA ALA A 148 -8.67 -2.05 7.06
C ALA A 148 -7.28 -1.49 7.34
N LEU A 149 -6.49 -1.31 6.30
CA LEU A 149 -5.22 -0.59 6.32
C LEU A 149 -5.34 0.67 5.48
N ARG A 150 -5.08 1.85 6.09
CA ARG A 150 -5.30 3.14 5.43
C ARG A 150 -4.18 4.14 5.64
N ASP A 151 -4.00 5.01 4.65
CA ASP A 151 -3.28 6.29 4.78
C ASP A 151 -1.83 6.15 5.28
N LEU A 152 -1.08 5.18 4.77
CA LEU A 152 0.32 4.96 5.17
C LEU A 152 1.17 4.33 4.07
N THR A 153 2.48 4.29 4.31
CA THR A 153 3.44 3.56 3.48
C THR A 153 3.97 2.33 4.23
N VAL A 154 4.06 1.20 3.53
CA VAL A 154 4.68 -0.05 4.00
C VAL A 154 5.96 -0.27 3.22
N VAL A 155 7.08 -0.49 3.90
CA VAL A 155 8.39 -0.72 3.28
C VAL A 155 9.01 -2.00 3.82
N ASN A 156 9.15 -3.04 2.99
CA ASN A 156 9.89 -4.24 3.37
C ASN A 156 11.16 -4.39 2.52
N THR A 157 12.31 -4.52 3.18
CA THR A 157 13.62 -4.75 2.55
C THR A 157 14.21 -6.12 2.88
N GLY A 158 13.39 -7.08 3.34
CA GLY A 158 13.81 -8.46 3.63
C GLY A 158 14.61 -9.09 2.49
N THR A 159 15.62 -9.90 2.81
CA THR A 159 16.66 -10.33 1.84
C THR A 159 16.81 -11.84 1.68
N PHE A 160 16.07 -12.63 2.45
CA PHE A 160 16.21 -14.09 2.45
C PHE A 160 15.55 -14.78 1.24
N VAL A 161 14.72 -15.81 1.43
CA VAL A 161 14.13 -16.54 0.29
C VAL A 161 12.88 -15.82 -0.22
N ALA A 162 11.99 -15.39 0.68
CA ALA A 162 10.79 -14.64 0.34
C ALA A 162 10.65 -13.37 1.18
N SER A 163 10.21 -12.28 0.55
CA SER A 163 9.92 -10.99 1.19
C SER A 163 8.61 -10.43 0.64
N ALA A 164 7.72 -9.99 1.54
CA ALA A 164 6.45 -9.40 1.17
C ALA A 164 6.08 -8.15 1.97
N GLY A 165 5.37 -7.22 1.35
CA GLY A 165 4.87 -6.03 2.06
C GLY A 165 3.70 -6.39 2.97
N ILE A 166 2.65 -6.95 2.36
CA ILE A 166 1.40 -7.29 3.03
C ILE A 166 1.00 -8.72 2.67
N TYR A 167 0.56 -9.50 3.65
CA TYR A 167 -0.05 -10.81 3.45
C TYR A 167 -1.41 -10.88 4.13
N ASN A 168 -2.44 -11.31 3.41
CA ASN A 168 -3.78 -11.53 3.97
C ASN A 168 -4.30 -12.92 3.58
N MET A 169 -4.72 -13.71 4.57
CA MET A 169 -5.39 -15.00 4.38
C MET A 169 -6.87 -14.98 4.78
N GLU A 170 -7.34 -13.84 5.30
CA GLU A 170 -8.65 -13.73 5.93
C GLU A 170 -9.65 -12.98 5.04
N PRO A 171 -10.97 -13.21 5.21
CA PRO A 171 -11.96 -12.54 4.39
C PRO A 171 -12.13 -11.05 4.75
N ALA A 172 -12.65 -10.27 3.78
CA ALA A 172 -13.04 -8.88 3.97
C ALA A 172 -11.89 -7.95 4.43
N PHE A 173 -10.73 -8.05 3.78
CA PHE A 173 -9.60 -7.16 4.01
C PHE A 173 -9.64 -5.94 3.07
N ILE A 174 -9.53 -4.75 3.64
CA ILE A 174 -9.60 -3.48 2.90
C ILE A 174 -8.23 -2.80 2.93
N ILE A 175 -7.75 -2.36 1.76
CA ILE A 175 -6.54 -1.53 1.65
C ILE A 175 -6.93 -0.25 0.90
N GLU A 176 -6.75 0.91 1.53
CA GLU A 176 -7.22 2.18 0.98
C GLU A 176 -6.17 3.28 1.14
N ARG A 177 -5.74 3.92 0.05
CA ARG A 177 -4.70 4.97 0.08
C ARG A 177 -3.42 4.50 0.79
N VAL A 178 -2.90 3.36 0.36
CA VAL A 178 -1.66 2.77 0.87
C VAL A 178 -0.61 2.67 -0.23
N GLU A 179 0.64 2.97 0.12
CA GLU A 179 1.80 2.71 -0.73
C GLU A 179 2.58 1.52 -0.16
N VAL A 180 2.83 0.51 -0.97
CA VAL A 180 3.61 -0.69 -0.60
C VAL A 180 4.88 -0.70 -1.43
N ILE A 181 6.02 -0.74 -0.76
CA ILE A 181 7.35 -0.79 -1.37
C ILE A 181 8.03 -2.05 -0.88
N VAL A 182 8.38 -2.94 -1.80
CA VAL A 182 9.22 -4.10 -1.51
C VAL A 182 10.48 -3.95 -2.34
N ASP A 183 11.59 -3.65 -1.67
CA ASP A 183 12.93 -3.55 -2.26
C ASP A 183 13.82 -4.63 -1.64
N GLY A 184 13.35 -5.86 -1.79
CA GLY A 184 13.96 -7.04 -1.21
C GLY A 184 14.99 -7.63 -2.17
N LYS A 185 16.04 -8.20 -1.59
CA LYS A 185 17.03 -9.02 -2.34
C LYS A 185 16.65 -10.49 -2.38
N ALA A 186 15.42 -10.81 -2.01
CA ALA A 186 14.95 -12.18 -1.90
C ALA A 186 14.77 -12.84 -3.26
N SER A 187 14.76 -14.17 -3.29
CA SER A 187 14.42 -14.95 -4.49
C SER A 187 12.96 -14.75 -4.92
N PHE A 188 12.10 -14.39 -3.97
CA PHE A 188 10.69 -14.11 -4.18
C PHE A 188 10.30 -12.80 -3.50
N ASN A 189 9.88 -11.79 -4.28
CA ASN A 189 9.46 -10.51 -3.73
C ASN A 189 8.01 -10.23 -4.13
N THR A 190 7.13 -10.02 -3.15
CA THR A 190 5.71 -9.76 -3.43
C THR A 190 5.20 -8.53 -2.71
N GLY A 191 4.60 -7.58 -3.42
CA GLY A 191 4.01 -6.40 -2.78
C GLY A 191 2.88 -6.80 -1.82
N ILE A 192 1.83 -7.40 -2.38
CA ILE A 192 0.63 -7.84 -1.63
C ILE A 192 0.31 -9.28 -2.00
N ILE A 193 0.25 -10.17 -1.01
CA ILE A 193 -0.25 -11.55 -1.16
C ILE A 193 -1.64 -11.63 -0.55
N ASN A 194 -2.62 -12.10 -1.32
CA ASN A 194 -3.97 -12.33 -0.84
C ASN A 194 -4.45 -13.75 -1.09
N GLU A 195 -4.58 -14.51 -0.01
CA GLU A 195 -5.19 -15.84 0.09
C GLU A 195 -6.62 -15.78 0.64
N GLY A 196 -7.06 -14.62 1.15
CA GLY A 196 -8.41 -14.39 1.65
C GLY A 196 -9.46 -14.16 0.56
N ALA A 197 -10.73 -14.15 0.96
CA ALA A 197 -11.87 -13.83 0.09
C ALA A 197 -12.36 -12.38 0.28
N GLU A 198 -13.16 -11.86 -0.66
CA GLU A 198 -13.92 -10.60 -0.52
C GLU A 198 -13.06 -9.37 -0.18
N SER A 199 -11.88 -9.25 -0.78
CA SER A 199 -10.95 -8.14 -0.48
C SER A 199 -11.10 -6.98 -1.47
N ASN A 200 -10.89 -5.75 -0.99
CA ASN A 200 -11.00 -4.53 -1.81
C ASN A 200 -9.76 -3.64 -1.64
N TYR A 201 -9.10 -3.34 -2.75
CA TYR A 201 -7.94 -2.46 -2.80
C TYR A 201 -8.26 -1.20 -3.61
N THR A 202 -8.22 -0.04 -2.96
CA THR A 202 -8.62 1.23 -3.56
C THR A 202 -7.55 2.29 -3.38
N ASP A 203 -7.21 3.03 -4.44
CA ASP A 203 -6.24 4.13 -4.39
C ASP A 203 -4.84 3.70 -3.90
N ILE A 204 -4.39 2.49 -4.29
CA ILE A 204 -3.11 1.93 -3.83
C ILE A 204 -1.97 2.13 -4.83
N ARG A 205 -0.75 2.17 -4.31
CA ARG A 205 0.49 2.10 -5.10
C ARG A 205 1.33 0.92 -4.62
N VAL A 206 1.78 0.08 -5.53
CA VAL A 206 2.64 -1.06 -5.21
C VAL A 206 3.88 -0.99 -6.10
N SER A 207 5.06 -0.98 -5.49
CA SER A 207 6.35 -0.99 -6.17
C SER A 207 7.18 -2.15 -5.65
N VAL A 208 7.52 -3.07 -6.53
CA VAL A 208 8.36 -4.23 -6.20
C VAL A 208 9.61 -4.18 -7.06
N VAL A 209 10.76 -4.20 -6.39
CA VAL A 209 12.08 -4.29 -7.00
C VAL A 209 12.78 -5.50 -6.40
N GLY A 210 13.32 -6.35 -7.26
CA GLY A 210 14.13 -7.50 -6.85
C GLY A 210 15.43 -7.61 -7.64
N LEU A 211 16.11 -8.74 -7.49
CA LEU A 211 17.38 -9.03 -8.15
C LEU A 211 17.23 -9.82 -9.45
N ALA A 212 18.27 -9.76 -10.29
CA ALA A 212 18.44 -10.70 -11.38
C ALA A 212 18.41 -12.13 -10.81
N ASN A 213 17.55 -12.98 -11.36
CA ASN A 213 17.21 -14.35 -10.93
C ASN A 213 16.13 -14.48 -9.83
N ALA A 214 15.48 -13.39 -9.43
CA ALA A 214 14.30 -13.44 -8.56
C ALA A 214 12.98 -13.51 -9.36
N SER A 215 11.94 -14.02 -8.71
CA SER A 215 10.55 -13.90 -9.15
C SER A 215 9.86 -12.83 -8.33
N CYS A 216 9.09 -11.97 -8.99
CA CYS A 216 8.47 -10.83 -8.35
C CYS A 216 7.02 -10.64 -8.78
N ASN A 217 6.16 -10.42 -7.79
CA ASN A 217 4.75 -10.15 -7.99
C ASN A 217 4.38 -8.81 -7.36
N GLY A 218 3.65 -7.96 -8.07
CA GLY A 218 3.12 -6.74 -7.46
C GLY A 218 2.02 -7.11 -6.48
N ILE A 219 0.93 -7.64 -7.02
CA ILE A 219 -0.20 -8.18 -6.26
C ILE A 219 -0.42 -9.64 -6.70
N GLU A 220 -0.45 -10.56 -5.75
CA GLU A 220 -0.66 -11.98 -5.99
C GLU A 220 -1.91 -12.48 -5.27
N ASN A 221 -2.90 -12.91 -6.04
CA ASN A 221 -4.18 -13.41 -5.54
C ASN A 221 -4.24 -14.93 -5.65
N LYS A 222 -4.27 -15.60 -4.50
CA LYS A 222 -4.36 -17.06 -4.33
C LYS A 222 -5.65 -17.50 -3.63
N GLY A 223 -6.46 -16.58 -3.12
CA GLY A 223 -7.74 -16.91 -2.47
C GLY A 223 -8.84 -17.26 -3.48
N MET A 224 -9.83 -18.05 -3.07
CA MET A 224 -10.99 -18.44 -3.90
C MET A 224 -12.16 -17.44 -3.87
N GLY A 225 -11.90 -16.16 -3.59
CA GLY A 225 -12.94 -15.14 -3.42
C GLY A 225 -13.16 -14.20 -4.61
N SER A 226 -14.02 -13.20 -4.39
CA SER A 226 -14.09 -12.00 -5.23
C SER A 226 -13.08 -10.97 -4.73
N ILE A 227 -12.32 -10.37 -5.64
CA ILE A 227 -11.32 -9.35 -5.33
C ILE A 227 -11.53 -8.18 -6.27
N GLU A 228 -11.64 -6.98 -5.72
CA GLU A 228 -11.74 -5.75 -6.49
C GLU A 228 -10.51 -4.88 -6.26
N ILE A 229 -9.88 -4.44 -7.35
CA ILE A 229 -8.75 -3.53 -7.35
C ILE A 229 -9.13 -2.30 -8.18
N ASN A 230 -9.20 -1.15 -7.54
CA ASN A 230 -9.69 0.10 -8.11
C ASN A 230 -8.68 1.23 -7.94
N ARG A 231 -8.42 2.02 -9.00
CA ARG A 231 -7.48 3.16 -8.98
C ARG A 231 -6.10 2.78 -8.44
N ALA A 232 -5.53 1.70 -8.97
CA ALA A 232 -4.27 1.15 -8.49
C ALA A 232 -3.13 1.37 -9.48
N ARG A 233 -1.92 1.60 -8.96
CA ARG A 233 -0.68 1.56 -9.75
C ARG A 233 0.24 0.49 -9.22
N VAL A 234 0.56 -0.49 -10.05
CA VAL A 234 1.39 -1.63 -9.71
C VAL A 234 2.58 -1.70 -10.66
N SER A 235 3.78 -1.59 -10.12
CA SER A 235 5.04 -1.60 -10.87
C SER A 235 5.97 -2.67 -10.32
N VAL A 236 6.45 -3.55 -11.20
CA VAL A 236 7.39 -4.62 -10.84
C VAL A 236 8.61 -4.55 -11.77
N SER A 237 9.81 -4.54 -11.18
CA SER A 237 11.06 -4.44 -11.94
C SER A 237 12.22 -5.14 -11.25
N GLY A 238 13.36 -5.25 -11.95
CA GLY A 238 14.60 -5.78 -11.37
C GLY A 238 14.70 -7.32 -11.33
N CYS A 239 13.59 -8.03 -11.52
CA CYS A 239 13.57 -9.49 -11.46
C CYS A 239 13.42 -10.14 -12.84
N THR A 240 13.62 -11.45 -12.87
CA THR A 240 13.62 -12.24 -14.10
C THR A 240 12.21 -12.69 -14.49
N ASP A 241 11.40 -13.11 -13.52
CA ASP A 241 10.00 -13.45 -13.75
C ASP A 241 9.12 -12.46 -12.99
N ASN A 242 8.51 -11.51 -13.73
CA ASN A 242 7.76 -10.41 -13.16
C ASN A 242 6.30 -10.48 -13.57
N THR A 243 5.39 -10.42 -12.60
CA THR A 243 3.97 -10.22 -12.86
C THR A 243 3.47 -9.04 -12.03
N ALA A 244 2.93 -7.99 -12.66
CA ALA A 244 2.40 -6.88 -11.87
C ALA A 244 1.17 -7.32 -11.07
N ILE A 245 0.18 -7.97 -11.70
CA ILE A 245 -0.96 -8.57 -11.00
C ILE A 245 -1.14 -10.02 -11.42
N ALA A 246 -0.95 -10.93 -10.47
CA ALA A 246 -1.15 -12.36 -10.65
C ALA A 246 -2.47 -12.80 -9.99
N ASN A 247 -3.25 -13.60 -10.70
CA ASN A 247 -4.45 -14.25 -10.19
C ASN A 247 -4.37 -15.76 -10.41
N SER A 248 -4.08 -16.50 -9.35
CA SER A 248 -3.97 -17.95 -9.44
C SER A 248 -5.33 -18.65 -9.30
N TYR A 249 -6.16 -18.18 -8.36
CA TYR A 249 -7.35 -18.91 -7.92
C TYR A 249 -8.59 -18.04 -7.63
N ALA A 250 -8.51 -16.71 -7.72
CA ALA A 250 -9.68 -15.87 -7.44
C ALA A 250 -10.79 -16.17 -8.45
N VAL A 251 -12.00 -16.35 -7.91
CA VAL A 251 -13.17 -16.71 -8.69
C VAL A 251 -13.58 -15.52 -9.56
N ASN A 252 -13.49 -14.31 -9.01
CA ASN A 252 -13.77 -13.05 -9.68
C ASN A 252 -12.70 -12.01 -9.33
N LEU A 253 -11.78 -11.73 -10.24
CA LEU A 253 -10.89 -10.57 -10.13
C LEU A 253 -11.44 -9.43 -11.00
N ARG A 254 -11.74 -8.28 -10.38
CA ARG A 254 -12.16 -7.05 -11.07
C ARG A 254 -11.10 -5.97 -10.93
N LEU A 255 -10.58 -5.50 -12.07
CA LEU A 255 -9.61 -4.40 -12.18
C LEU A 255 -10.28 -3.20 -12.83
N VAL A 256 -10.27 -2.04 -12.17
CA VAL A 256 -10.87 -0.79 -12.68
C VAL A 256 -9.89 0.36 -12.48
N ASP A 257 -9.60 1.12 -13.54
CA ASP A 257 -8.62 2.22 -13.48
C ASP A 257 -7.27 1.75 -12.89
N VAL A 258 -6.76 0.63 -13.42
CA VAL A 258 -5.52 0.02 -12.95
C VAL A 258 -4.42 0.25 -13.97
N THR A 259 -3.27 0.71 -13.50
CA THR A 259 -2.01 0.65 -14.26
C THR A 259 -1.16 -0.48 -13.71
N ALA A 260 -0.92 -1.53 -14.51
CA ALA A 260 -0.09 -2.67 -14.13
C ALA A 260 1.09 -2.79 -15.11
N SER A 261 2.31 -2.60 -14.63
CA SER A 261 3.54 -2.62 -15.44
C SER A 261 4.57 -3.59 -14.87
N ALA A 262 5.01 -4.53 -15.70
CA ALA A 262 6.05 -5.49 -15.36
C ALA A 262 7.22 -5.40 -16.35
N ILE A 263 8.39 -5.02 -15.84
CA ILE A 263 9.61 -4.83 -16.63
C ILE A 263 10.65 -5.86 -16.19
N ALA A 264 10.81 -6.92 -16.98
CA ALA A 264 11.80 -7.97 -16.70
C ALA A 264 13.20 -7.61 -17.21
N ILE A 265 14.22 -8.09 -16.52
CA ILE A 265 15.61 -8.06 -16.99
C ILE A 265 15.79 -9.11 -18.11
N GLY A 266 16.50 -8.77 -19.19
CA GLY A 266 16.91 -9.75 -20.20
C GLY A 266 15.81 -10.13 -21.19
N THR A 267 15.50 -11.43 -21.35
CA THR A 267 14.45 -11.96 -22.27
C THR A 267 13.36 -12.77 -21.55
N GLN A 268 13.40 -12.80 -20.22
CA GLN A 268 12.52 -13.59 -19.35
C GLN A 268 11.08 -13.06 -19.21
N LYS A 269 10.23 -13.74 -18.44
CA LYS A 269 8.79 -13.48 -18.42
C LYS A 269 8.46 -12.16 -17.73
N ALA A 270 7.71 -11.30 -18.42
CA ALA A 270 7.16 -10.07 -17.86
C ALA A 270 5.69 -9.94 -18.26
N SER A 271 4.79 -10.03 -17.28
CA SER A 271 3.35 -9.97 -17.47
C SER A 271 2.74 -8.77 -16.75
N GLY A 272 1.99 -7.91 -17.45
CA GLY A 272 1.21 -6.86 -16.79
C GLY A 272 0.16 -7.49 -15.87
N VAL A 273 -0.71 -8.31 -16.45
CA VAL A 273 -1.66 -9.15 -15.70
C VAL A 273 -1.53 -10.59 -16.15
N TRP A 274 -1.52 -11.53 -15.19
CA TRP A 274 -1.63 -12.95 -15.45
C TRP A 274 -2.79 -13.55 -14.65
N SER A 275 -3.70 -14.29 -15.30
CA SER A 275 -4.83 -14.94 -14.60
C SER A 275 -5.03 -16.38 -15.03
N SER A 276 -5.08 -17.28 -14.05
CA SER A 276 -5.51 -18.69 -14.18
C SER A 276 -6.76 -19.03 -13.35
N GLY A 277 -7.33 -18.07 -12.62
CA GLY A 277 -8.60 -18.21 -11.88
C GLY A 277 -9.85 -17.96 -12.74
N SER A 278 -11.03 -18.45 -12.34
CA SER A 278 -12.20 -18.63 -13.23
C SER A 278 -12.84 -17.37 -13.85
N GLY A 279 -12.53 -16.16 -13.36
CA GLY A 279 -13.16 -14.93 -13.83
C GLY A 279 -12.26 -13.70 -13.69
N LEU A 280 -12.08 -12.98 -14.81
CA LEU A 280 -11.33 -11.73 -14.87
C LEU A 280 -12.16 -10.65 -15.57
N THR A 281 -12.29 -9.48 -14.96
CA THR A 281 -12.83 -8.28 -15.63
C THR A 281 -11.85 -7.14 -15.49
N ILE A 282 -11.45 -6.54 -16.61
CA ILE A 282 -10.56 -5.39 -16.66
C ILE A 282 -11.28 -4.25 -17.36
N GLN A 283 -11.27 -3.08 -16.74
CA GLN A 283 -11.96 -1.90 -17.25
C GLN A 283 -11.08 -0.66 -17.08
N ASP A 284 -11.06 0.22 -18.09
CA ASP A 284 -10.44 1.55 -18.02
C ASP A 284 -8.97 1.51 -17.57
N SER A 285 -8.23 0.48 -17.98
CA SER A 285 -6.92 0.15 -17.42
C SER A 285 -5.78 0.28 -18.45
N ARG A 286 -4.54 0.25 -17.96
CA ARG A 286 -3.33 0.13 -18.79
C ARG A 286 -2.48 -1.03 -18.29
N LEU A 287 -2.21 -1.97 -19.18
CA LEU A 287 -1.42 -3.16 -18.87
C LEU A 287 -0.15 -3.16 -19.74
N GLU A 288 1.01 -3.29 -19.11
CA GLU A 288 2.30 -3.32 -19.77
C GLU A 288 3.08 -4.57 -19.34
N GLY A 289 3.55 -5.33 -20.33
CA GLY A 289 4.45 -6.46 -20.08
C GLY A 289 5.06 -6.97 -21.37
N ARG A 290 6.37 -7.19 -21.36
CA ARG A 290 7.11 -7.64 -22.54
C ARG A 290 6.61 -8.97 -23.08
N THR A 291 6.39 -9.94 -22.19
CA THR A 291 5.92 -11.27 -22.59
C THR A 291 4.43 -11.22 -22.84
N TYR A 292 3.68 -10.66 -21.89
CA TYR A 292 2.26 -10.43 -22.04
C TYR A 292 1.87 -9.10 -21.37
N SER A 293 1.14 -8.23 -22.05
CA SER A 293 0.35 -7.20 -21.35
C SER A 293 -0.74 -7.89 -20.52
N LEU A 294 -1.35 -8.94 -21.09
CA LEU A 294 -2.39 -9.76 -20.48
C LEU A 294 -2.17 -11.23 -20.84
N GLY A 295 -1.88 -12.06 -19.85
CA GLY A 295 -1.82 -13.51 -19.99
C GLY A 295 -3.02 -14.17 -19.32
N ILE A 296 -3.70 -15.03 -20.06
CA ILE A 296 -4.91 -15.72 -19.59
C ILE A 296 -4.68 -17.20 -19.77
N GLY A 297 -4.84 -17.97 -18.69
CA GLY A 297 -4.92 -19.44 -18.75
C GLY A 297 -6.33 -19.90 -19.10
N SER A 298 -6.81 -20.97 -18.45
CA SER A 298 -8.09 -21.63 -18.73
C SER A 298 -9.35 -20.87 -18.26
N THR A 299 -9.44 -19.56 -18.53
CA THR A 299 -10.38 -18.66 -17.84
C THR A 299 -11.10 -17.73 -18.81
N SER A 300 -12.35 -17.39 -18.52
CA SER A 300 -13.03 -16.31 -19.25
C SER A 300 -12.59 -14.94 -18.74
N ALA A 301 -12.37 -14.00 -19.65
CA ALA A 301 -12.03 -12.63 -19.27
C ALA A 301 -12.79 -11.61 -20.11
N LYS A 302 -13.14 -10.49 -19.48
CA LYS A 302 -13.82 -9.35 -20.11
C LYS A 302 -12.94 -8.12 -20.00
N ILE A 303 -12.51 -7.57 -21.13
CA ILE A 303 -11.59 -6.44 -21.20
C ILE A 303 -12.28 -5.27 -21.88
N ILE A 304 -12.38 -4.14 -21.19
CA ILE A 304 -13.17 -2.98 -21.62
C ILE A 304 -12.30 -1.72 -21.54
N ASN A 305 -12.26 -0.93 -22.62
CA ASN A 305 -11.58 0.38 -22.66
C ASN A 305 -10.15 0.35 -22.07
N THR A 306 -9.35 -0.64 -22.47
CA THR A 306 -8.06 -0.93 -21.82
C THR A 306 -6.92 -0.86 -22.81
N GLN A 307 -5.85 -0.16 -22.43
CA GLN A 307 -4.60 -0.14 -23.18
C GLN A 307 -3.77 -1.40 -22.90
N LEU A 308 -3.36 -2.10 -23.95
CA LEU A 308 -2.58 -3.33 -23.90
C LEU A 308 -1.22 -3.10 -24.57
N ASP A 309 -0.19 -2.87 -23.77
CA ASP A 309 1.19 -2.64 -24.19
C ASP A 309 2.03 -3.92 -24.06
N GLY A 310 2.12 -4.67 -25.16
CA GLY A 310 2.72 -6.01 -25.20
C GLY A 310 1.73 -7.10 -25.60
N PRO A 311 2.18 -8.34 -25.86
CA PRO A 311 1.35 -9.42 -26.40
C PRO A 311 0.17 -9.80 -25.50
N VAL A 312 -0.85 -10.44 -26.05
CA VAL A 312 -1.93 -11.07 -25.27
C VAL A 312 -1.75 -12.59 -25.36
N GLY A 313 -1.61 -13.26 -24.22
CA GLY A 313 -1.27 -14.69 -24.12
C GLY A 313 -2.50 -15.59 -24.27
N ALA A 314 -2.34 -16.66 -25.05
CA ALA A 314 -3.42 -17.44 -25.65
C ALA A 314 -3.75 -18.73 -24.89
N ASP A 315 -4.74 -18.66 -23.99
CA ASP A 315 -5.80 -19.66 -23.84
C ASP A 315 -7.14 -18.91 -23.97
N SER A 316 -7.42 -18.41 -25.18
CA SER A 316 -8.44 -17.39 -25.47
C SER A 316 -9.89 -17.88 -25.45
N ALA A 317 -10.16 -19.10 -25.00
CA ALA A 317 -11.52 -19.63 -24.91
C ALA A 317 -12.33 -18.83 -23.86
N GLY A 318 -13.10 -17.84 -24.32
CA GLY A 318 -13.92 -16.97 -23.48
C GLY A 318 -13.33 -15.58 -23.22
N LEU A 319 -12.30 -15.16 -23.96
CA LEU A 319 -11.83 -13.78 -23.95
C LEU A 319 -12.78 -12.88 -24.75
N GLN A 320 -13.29 -11.84 -24.10
CA GLN A 320 -14.19 -10.84 -24.68
C GLN A 320 -13.55 -9.47 -24.54
N CYS A 321 -13.35 -8.77 -25.65
CA CYS A 321 -12.71 -7.45 -25.65
C CYS A 321 -13.57 -6.39 -26.33
N TRP A 322 -13.60 -5.20 -25.73
CA TRP A 322 -14.31 -4.04 -26.24
C TRP A 322 -13.51 -2.77 -25.99
N GLY A 323 -13.16 -2.03 -27.05
CA GLY A 323 -12.39 -0.78 -26.92
C GLY A 323 -10.97 -0.98 -26.41
N THR A 324 -10.31 -2.09 -26.77
CA THR A 324 -8.90 -2.33 -26.45
C THR A 324 -7.99 -1.67 -27.49
N TYR A 325 -6.86 -1.10 -27.05
CA TYR A 325 -5.93 -0.36 -27.92
C TYR A 325 -4.47 -0.51 -27.48
N ASP A 326 -3.52 -0.16 -28.34
CA ASP A 326 -2.07 -0.20 -28.03
C ASP A 326 -1.50 1.18 -27.62
N ASN A 327 -0.17 1.30 -27.56
CA ASN A 327 0.51 2.57 -27.24
C ASN A 327 0.31 3.69 -28.27
N ASN A 328 -0.10 3.35 -29.50
CA ASN A 328 -0.36 4.31 -30.56
C ASN A 328 -1.86 4.62 -30.71
N LEU A 329 -2.68 4.19 -29.74
CA LEU A 329 -4.15 4.25 -29.79
C LEU A 329 -4.75 3.47 -30.97
N ALA A 330 -4.00 2.55 -31.58
CA ALA A 330 -4.54 1.67 -32.60
C ALA A 330 -5.41 0.61 -31.93
N ILE A 331 -6.56 0.31 -32.53
CA ILE A 331 -7.45 -0.77 -32.06
C ILE A 331 -6.65 -2.06 -32.03
N LYS A 332 -6.66 -2.72 -30.87
CA LYS A 332 -5.91 -3.95 -30.64
C LYS A 332 -6.89 -5.08 -30.33
N PRO A 333 -7.00 -6.09 -31.21
CA PRO A 333 -7.82 -7.24 -30.89
C PRO A 333 -7.17 -8.03 -29.76
N CYS A 334 -8.05 -8.63 -28.97
CA CYS A 334 -7.78 -9.87 -28.30
C CYS A 334 -8.22 -11.01 -29.24
#